data_AF-A0A9D8G1Y6-F1
#
_entry.id   AF-A0A9D8G1Y6-F1
#
_cell.length_a   1.000
_cell.length_b   1.000
_cell.length_c   1.000
_cell.angle_alpha   90.00
_cell.angle_beta   90.00
_cell.angle_gamma   90.00
#
_symmetry.space_group_name_H-M   'P 1'
#
loop_
_entity.id
_entity.type
_entity.pdbx_description
1 polymer ?
#
loop_
_entity_poly.entity_id
_entity_poly.type
_entity_poly.pdbx_seq_one_letter_code
_entity_poly.pdbx_strand_id
1 'polypeptide(L)'
;MLDRSLTVWPPIVWVQRNRHILLLGAVFVLAAFFRFWAAPLSSGPDVAQFWAFADAFHEHGLDFYQYADATGEGFPYWGWGYVYPPVWLLILGIARFAAPSSFASTEVIDTSWRVAAKTPIIMADLAIGALIYWAVPGSRTRKLIFASLWLFHP
;
A
#
# COMPACT_ATOMS: atom_id res chain seq x y z
N MET A 1 -12.27 -21.77 -57.67
CA MET A 1 -13.13 -20.69 -57.16
C MET A 1 -13.16 -20.82 -55.63
N LEU A 2 -12.19 -20.20 -54.95
CA LEU A 2 -12.10 -20.17 -53.49
C LEU A 2 -11.74 -18.74 -53.13
N ASP A 3 -12.75 -17.98 -52.74
CA ASP A 3 -12.63 -16.60 -52.29
C ASP A 3 -11.97 -16.59 -50.90
N ARG A 4 -10.70 -16.18 -50.85
CA ARG A 4 -10.00 -15.88 -49.61
C ARG A 4 -10.33 -14.45 -49.24
N SER A 5 -11.47 -14.26 -48.57
CA SER A 5 -11.78 -13.01 -47.90
C SER A 5 -10.76 -12.78 -46.79
N LEU A 6 -9.78 -11.93 -47.09
CA LEU A 6 -8.86 -11.36 -46.11
C LEU A 6 -9.69 -10.59 -45.09
N THR A 7 -9.96 -11.21 -43.95
CA THR A 7 -10.51 -10.55 -42.76
C THR A 7 -9.44 -9.61 -42.22
N VAL A 8 -9.38 -8.42 -42.82
CA VAL A 8 -8.68 -7.26 -42.28
C VAL A 8 -9.37 -6.93 -40.96
N TRP A 9 -8.77 -7.36 -39.86
CA TRP A 9 -9.22 -6.99 -38.52
C TRP A 9 -9.26 -5.45 -38.43
N PRO A 10 -10.40 -4.84 -38.08
CA PRO A 10 -10.52 -3.39 -38.18
C PRO A 10 -9.59 -2.71 -37.15
N PRO A 11 -8.87 -1.63 -37.55
CA PRO A 11 -7.95 -0.89 -36.67
C PRO A 11 -8.62 -0.32 -35.40
N ILE A 12 -9.95 -0.22 -35.40
CA ILE A 12 -10.78 0.35 -34.33
C ILE A 12 -10.63 -0.43 -33.00
N VAL A 13 -10.56 -1.77 -33.06
CA VAL A 13 -10.50 -2.61 -31.84
C VAL A 13 -9.18 -2.43 -31.09
N TRP A 14 -8.08 -2.28 -31.82
CA TRP A 14 -6.74 -2.07 -31.27
C TRP A 14 -6.62 -0.70 -30.58
N VAL A 15 -7.13 0.35 -31.20
CA VAL A 15 -7.13 1.71 -30.64
C VAL A 15 -7.93 1.76 -29.32
N GLN A 16 -9.09 1.12 -29.25
CA GLN A 16 -9.90 1.08 -28.03
C GLN A 16 -9.24 0.30 -26.89
N ARG A 17 -8.58 -0.83 -27.18
CA ARG A 17 -7.84 -1.60 -26.18
C ARG A 17 -6.69 -0.79 -25.58
N ASN A 18 -5.91 -0.11 -26.41
CA ASN A 18 -4.76 0.68 -25.97
C ASN A 18 -5.21 1.87 -25.11
N ARG A 19 -6.28 2.58 -25.51
CA ARG A 19 -6.88 3.65 -24.69
C ARG A 19 -7.30 3.16 -23.31
N HIS A 20 -7.91 1.99 -23.23
CA HIS A 20 -8.37 1.46 -21.95
C HIS A 20 -7.21 1.14 -20.99
N ILE A 21 -6.14 0.54 -21.49
CA ILE A 21 -4.94 0.25 -20.68
C ILE A 21 -4.29 1.55 -20.22
N LEU A 22 -4.23 2.58 -21.07
CA LEU A 22 -3.72 3.90 -20.69
C LEU A 22 -4.57 4.54 -19.57
N LEU A 23 -5.90 4.46 -19.68
CA LEU A 23 -6.80 4.98 -18.63
C LEU A 23 -6.62 4.22 -17.31
N LEU A 24 -6.53 2.89 -17.36
CA LEU A 24 -6.24 2.07 -16.19
C LEU A 24 -4.89 2.47 -15.56
N GLY A 25 -3.84 2.58 -16.36
CA GLY A 25 -2.53 3.03 -15.89
C GLY A 25 -2.58 4.42 -15.26
N ALA A 26 -3.29 5.37 -15.87
CA ALA A 26 -3.47 6.71 -15.34
C ALA A 26 -4.18 6.71 -13.98
N VAL A 27 -5.24 5.90 -13.82
CA VAL A 27 -5.94 5.72 -12.54
C VAL A 27 -4.98 5.26 -11.45
N PHE A 28 -4.16 4.24 -11.72
CA PHE A 28 -3.21 3.71 -10.74
C PHE A 28 -2.10 4.70 -10.40
N VAL A 29 -1.54 5.38 -11.40
CA VAL A 29 -0.48 6.39 -11.19
C VAL A 29 -1.02 7.56 -10.36
N LEU A 30 -2.21 8.07 -10.67
CA LEU A 30 -2.84 9.14 -9.91
C LEU A 30 -3.19 8.72 -8.49
N ALA A 31 -3.75 7.51 -8.30
CA ALA A 31 -4.08 6.98 -6.98
C ALA A 31 -2.83 6.81 -6.10
N ALA A 32 -1.74 6.30 -6.67
CA ALA A 32 -0.45 6.18 -6.01
C ALA A 32 0.13 7.56 -5.68
N PHE A 33 0.10 8.49 -6.63
CA PHE A 33 0.60 9.86 -6.45
C PHE A 33 -0.06 10.54 -5.26
N PHE A 34 -1.39 10.55 -5.16
CA PHE A 34 -2.10 11.20 -4.05
C PHE A 34 -1.76 10.55 -2.70
N ARG A 35 -1.67 9.21 -2.65
CA ARG A 35 -1.32 8.48 -1.43
C ARG A 35 0.10 8.75 -0.97
N PHE A 36 1.07 8.72 -1.87
CA PHE A 36 2.47 9.02 -1.53
C PHE A 36 2.68 10.50 -1.22
N TRP A 37 1.91 11.41 -1.84
CA TRP A 37 1.90 12.82 -1.48
C TRP A 37 1.34 13.05 -0.07
N ALA A 38 0.30 12.33 0.32
CA ALA A 38 -0.32 12.43 1.65
C ALA A 38 0.44 11.66 2.75
N ALA A 39 1.14 10.58 2.41
CA ALA A 39 1.90 9.75 3.35
C ALA A 39 2.81 10.53 4.32
N PRO A 40 3.64 11.50 3.88
CA PRO A 40 4.49 12.28 4.79
C PRO A 40 3.71 13.23 5.71
N LEU A 41 2.49 13.60 5.32
CA LEU A 41 1.65 14.58 6.04
C LEU A 41 0.75 13.91 7.09
N SER A 42 0.50 12.62 6.96
CA SER A 42 -0.38 11.86 7.87
C SER A 42 0.43 11.16 8.97
N SER A 43 0.21 11.57 10.21
CA SER A 43 0.77 10.94 11.42
C SER A 43 -0.30 10.85 12.49
N GLY A 44 -0.39 9.69 13.15
CA GLY A 44 -1.23 9.48 14.33
C GLY A 44 -0.53 8.56 15.33
N PRO A 45 -1.12 8.32 16.51
CA PRO A 45 -0.55 7.49 17.57
C PRO A 45 -0.02 6.14 17.08
N ASP A 46 -0.80 5.45 16.25
CA ASP A 46 -0.43 4.14 15.70
C ASP A 46 0.89 4.18 14.91
N VAL A 47 1.20 5.28 14.22
CA VAL A 47 2.43 5.38 13.43
C VAL A 47 3.65 5.44 14.34
N ALA A 48 3.57 6.14 15.48
CA ALA A 48 4.65 6.16 16.46
C ALA A 48 4.77 4.80 17.17
N GLN A 49 3.63 4.18 17.51
CA GLN A 49 3.64 2.85 18.13
C GLN A 49 4.22 1.78 17.20
N PHE A 50 3.92 1.84 15.90
CA PHE A 50 4.51 0.94 14.90
C PHE A 50 6.01 1.10 14.77
N TRP A 51 6.54 2.32 14.94
CA TRP A 51 7.98 2.53 14.98
C TRP A 51 8.60 1.77 16.15
N ALA A 52 8.03 1.92 17.36
CA ALA A 52 8.53 1.24 18.55
C ALA A 52 8.46 -0.29 18.43
N PHE A 53 7.41 -0.85 17.83
CA PHE A 53 7.37 -2.28 17.54
C PHE A 53 8.45 -2.71 16.56
N ALA A 54 8.70 -1.91 15.52
CA ALA A 54 9.72 -2.21 14.53
C ALA A 54 11.13 -2.13 15.13
N ASP A 55 11.35 -1.16 16.03
CA ASP A 55 12.61 -0.96 16.74
C ASP A 55 12.87 -2.10 17.74
N ALA A 56 11.88 -2.45 18.57
CA ALA A 56 11.97 -3.62 19.45
C ALA A 56 12.16 -4.93 18.67
N PHE A 57 11.54 -5.09 17.49
CA PHE A 57 11.79 -6.24 16.62
C PHE A 57 13.21 -6.23 16.02
N HIS A 58 13.77 -5.05 15.75
CA HIS A 58 15.15 -4.92 15.31
C HIS A 58 16.14 -5.33 16.42
N GLU A 59 15.85 -4.95 17.67
CA GLU A 59 16.69 -5.27 18.83
C GLU A 59 16.59 -6.73 19.27
N HIS A 60 15.38 -7.30 19.31
CA HIS A 60 15.11 -8.63 19.88
C HIS A 60 14.86 -9.72 18.83
N GLY A 61 14.67 -9.36 17.57
CA GLY A 61 14.38 -10.30 16.50
C GLY A 61 13.13 -11.13 16.77
N LEU A 62 13.23 -12.44 16.59
CA LEU A 62 12.09 -13.36 16.78
C LEU A 62 11.64 -13.48 18.25
N ASP A 63 12.42 -12.96 19.21
CA ASP A 63 12.04 -12.94 20.63
C ASP A 63 11.16 -11.73 21.01
N PHE A 64 10.83 -10.88 20.03
CA PHE A 64 9.99 -9.68 20.20
C PHE A 64 8.73 -9.89 21.06
N TYR A 65 8.08 -11.06 20.97
CA TYR A 65 6.83 -11.31 21.68
C TYR A 65 6.95 -11.28 23.21
N GLN A 66 8.16 -11.39 23.78
CA GLN A 66 8.38 -11.15 25.21
C GLN A 66 8.23 -9.67 25.61
N TYR A 67 8.33 -8.76 24.64
CA TYR A 67 8.29 -7.31 24.79
C TYR A 67 7.05 -6.68 24.14
N ALA A 68 6.13 -7.52 23.66
CA ALA A 68 4.95 -7.10 22.91
C ALA A 68 3.86 -6.45 23.79
N ASP A 69 4.02 -6.40 25.11
CA ASP A 69 3.11 -5.71 26.03
C ASP A 69 3.30 -4.18 26.03
N ALA A 70 4.37 -3.69 25.40
CA ALA A 70 4.69 -2.27 25.24
C ALA A 70 4.81 -1.50 26.57
N THR A 71 5.43 -2.11 27.59
CA THR A 71 5.61 -1.50 28.92
C THR A 71 7.01 -0.94 29.17
N GLY A 72 7.98 -1.21 28.27
CA GLY A 72 9.38 -0.74 28.37
C GLY A 72 9.61 0.71 27.93
N GLU A 73 10.82 1.22 28.16
CA GLU A 73 11.21 2.63 27.98
C GLU A 73 11.25 3.13 26.51
N GLY A 74 11.06 2.25 25.53
CA GLY A 74 11.06 2.59 24.09
C GLY A 74 9.67 2.81 23.47
N PHE A 75 8.58 2.62 24.23
CA PHE A 75 7.22 2.68 23.69
C PHE A 75 6.57 4.06 23.92
N PRO A 76 6.16 4.78 22.86
CA PRO A 76 5.47 6.06 22.98
C PRO A 76 4.14 5.99 23.75
N TYR A 77 3.45 4.85 23.67
CA TYR A 77 2.19 4.60 24.36
C TYR A 77 2.29 3.37 25.24
N TRP A 78 2.36 3.60 26.56
CA TRP A 78 2.49 2.55 27.55
C TRP A 78 1.29 1.59 27.53
N GLY A 79 1.56 0.29 27.45
CA GLY A 79 0.54 -0.76 27.48
C GLY A 79 -0.24 -0.93 26.17
N TRP A 80 0.09 -0.18 25.11
CA TRP A 80 -0.46 -0.40 23.77
C TRP A 80 0.25 -1.58 23.12
N GLY A 81 -0.05 -2.78 23.60
CA GLY A 81 0.60 -4.01 23.17
C GLY A 81 0.35 -4.34 21.70
N TYR A 82 1.23 -5.17 21.13
CA TYR A 82 1.15 -5.61 19.75
C TYR A 82 0.01 -6.64 19.58
N VAL A 83 -1.04 -6.25 18.84
CA VAL A 83 -2.24 -7.08 18.62
C VAL A 83 -2.40 -7.61 17.19
N TYR A 84 -1.42 -7.35 16.32
CA TYR A 84 -1.51 -7.69 14.91
C TYR A 84 -0.92 -9.08 14.61
N PRO A 85 -1.25 -9.70 13.46
CA PRO A 85 -0.60 -10.94 13.05
C PRO A 85 0.92 -10.77 12.83
N PRO A 86 1.73 -11.83 12.92
CA PRO A 86 3.20 -11.76 12.74
C PRO A 86 3.64 -11.15 11.41
N VAL A 87 2.84 -11.29 10.34
CA VAL A 87 3.17 -10.71 9.04
C VAL A 87 3.28 -9.18 9.09
N TRP A 88 2.48 -8.50 9.93
CA TRP A 88 2.58 -7.06 10.06
C TRP A 88 3.90 -6.64 10.72
N LEU A 89 4.39 -7.40 11.70
CA LEU A 89 5.68 -7.17 12.35
C LEU A 89 6.85 -7.28 11.36
N LEU A 90 6.81 -8.30 10.49
CA LEU A 90 7.81 -8.47 9.44
C LEU A 90 7.80 -7.30 8.46
N ILE A 91 6.61 -6.81 8.10
CA ILE A 91 6.46 -5.62 7.25
C ILE A 91 7.04 -4.38 7.95
N LEU A 92 6.76 -4.19 9.23
CA LEU A 92 7.33 -3.10 10.03
C LEU A 92 8.86 -3.19 10.13
N GLY A 93 9.41 -4.39 10.29
CA GLY A 93 10.87 -4.62 10.26
C GLY A 93 11.50 -4.22 8.92
N ILE A 94 10.86 -4.53 7.79
CA ILE A 94 11.31 -4.08 6.46
C ILE A 94 11.21 -2.54 6.35
N ALA A 95 10.14 -1.93 6.87
CA ALA A 95 10.01 -0.48 6.90
C ALA A 95 11.15 0.18 7.72
N ARG A 96 11.52 -0.41 8.86
CA ARG A 96 12.63 0.05 9.71
C ARG A 96 13.97 -0.06 9.00
N PHE A 97 14.18 -1.14 8.23
CA PHE A 97 15.35 -1.29 7.37
C PHE A 97 15.41 -0.23 6.25
N ALA A 98 14.26 0.15 5.68
CA ALA A 98 14.17 1.20 4.67
C ALA A 98 14.36 2.63 5.24
N ALA A 99 14.15 2.82 6.55
CA ALA A 99 14.31 4.07 7.26
C ALA A 99 15.20 3.89 8.51
N PRO A 100 16.49 3.53 8.35
CA PRO A 100 17.34 3.04 9.43
C PRO A 100 17.71 4.11 10.46
N SER A 101 17.66 5.39 10.09
CA SER A 101 17.95 6.52 10.98
C SER A 101 16.68 7.23 11.46
N SER A 102 15.51 6.65 11.22
CA SER A 102 14.24 7.28 11.57
C SER A 102 13.89 7.11 13.04
N PHE A 103 13.16 8.09 13.57
CA PHE A 103 12.70 8.14 14.95
C PHE A 103 11.19 8.45 15.03
N ALA A 104 10.53 7.97 16.08
CA ALA A 104 9.18 8.38 16.42
C ALA A 104 8.94 8.43 17.94
N SER A 105 8.30 9.49 18.39
CA SER A 105 7.77 9.71 19.74
C SER A 105 6.32 10.22 19.67
N THR A 106 5.78 10.59 20.84
CA THR A 106 4.48 11.27 20.97
C THR A 106 4.45 12.66 20.32
N GLU A 107 5.59 13.34 20.19
CA GLU A 107 5.71 14.70 19.67
C GLU A 107 6.19 14.73 18.21
N VAL A 108 7.12 13.85 17.86
CA VAL A 108 7.82 13.88 16.58
C VAL A 108 7.77 12.51 15.94
N ILE A 109 7.40 12.45 14.67
CA ILE A 109 7.50 11.24 13.86
C ILE A 109 8.24 11.60 12.58
N ASP A 110 9.36 10.96 12.31
CA ASP A 110 10.14 11.28 11.11
C ASP A 110 9.38 11.00 9.82
N THR A 111 9.55 11.89 8.85
CA THR A 111 8.92 11.76 7.53
C THR A 111 9.34 10.47 6.82
N SER A 112 10.59 10.05 6.96
CA SER A 112 11.09 8.79 6.40
C SER A 112 10.36 7.59 6.99
N TRP A 113 10.10 7.57 8.30
CA TRP A 113 9.30 6.53 8.94
C TRP A 113 7.85 6.53 8.44
N ARG A 114 7.20 7.69 8.40
CA ARG A 114 5.80 7.80 7.92
C ARG A 114 5.64 7.22 6.53
N VAL A 115 6.56 7.54 5.62
CA VAL A 115 6.55 7.02 4.24
C VAL A 115 6.84 5.53 4.23
N ALA A 116 7.88 5.07 4.94
CA ALA A 116 8.27 3.66 4.97
C ALA A 116 7.14 2.77 5.52
N ALA A 117 6.54 3.13 6.65
CA ALA A 117 5.46 2.38 7.28
C ALA A 117 4.17 2.35 6.45
N LYS A 118 3.87 3.44 5.72
CA LYS A 118 2.66 3.52 4.87
C LYS A 118 2.83 2.89 3.50
N THR A 119 4.05 2.80 2.97
CA THR A 119 4.32 2.17 1.67
C THR A 119 3.66 0.79 1.50
N PRO A 120 3.81 -0.19 2.42
CA PRO A 120 3.16 -1.49 2.26
C PRO A 120 1.61 -1.40 2.25
N ILE A 121 1.02 -0.47 3.00
CA ILE A 121 -0.43 -0.22 3.00
C ILE A 121 -0.87 0.33 1.64
N ILE A 122 -0.15 1.32 1.11
CA ILE A 122 -0.40 1.90 -0.22
C ILE A 122 -0.29 0.83 -1.31
N MET A 123 0.75 -0.01 -1.23
CA MET A 123 0.95 -1.11 -2.19
C MET A 123 -0.16 -2.16 -2.10
N ALA A 124 -0.60 -2.52 -0.90
CA ALA A 124 -1.73 -3.43 -0.70
C ALA A 124 -3.01 -2.84 -1.29
N ASP A 125 -3.25 -1.54 -1.10
CA ASP A 125 -4.44 -0.86 -1.62
C ASP A 125 -4.46 -0.80 -3.16
N LEU A 126 -3.31 -0.53 -3.79
CA LEU A 126 -3.15 -0.63 -5.24
C LEU A 126 -3.38 -2.06 -5.73
N ALA A 127 -2.86 -3.06 -5.03
CA ALA A 127 -3.09 -4.46 -5.37
C ALA A 127 -4.58 -4.83 -5.28
N ILE A 128 -5.31 -4.34 -4.28
CA ILE A 128 -6.77 -4.54 -4.17
C ILE A 128 -7.48 -3.88 -5.35
N GLY A 129 -7.10 -2.66 -5.75
CA GLY A 129 -7.63 -2.02 -6.96
C GLY A 129 -7.44 -2.87 -8.21
N ALA A 130 -6.28 -3.54 -8.35
CA ALA A 130 -6.01 -4.44 -9.47
C ALA A 130 -6.85 -5.72 -9.41
N LEU A 131 -7.01 -6.29 -8.21
CA LEU A 131 -7.86 -7.45 -7.98
C LEU A 131 -9.34 -7.14 -8.30
N ILE A 132 -9.84 -5.97 -7.91
CA ILE A 132 -11.19 -5.51 -8.25
C ILE A 132 -11.36 -5.41 -9.77
N TYR A 133 -10.42 -4.77 -10.47
CA TYR A 133 -10.46 -4.68 -11.93
C TYR A 133 -10.49 -6.07 -12.60
N TRP A 134 -9.70 -7.02 -12.07
CA TRP A 134 -9.67 -8.39 -12.57
C TRP A 134 -10.96 -9.16 -12.29
N ALA A 135 -11.45 -9.12 -11.04
CA ALA A 135 -12.54 -9.95 -10.55
C ALA A 135 -13.94 -9.47 -10.94
N VAL A 136 -14.17 -8.15 -11.09
CA VAL A 136 -15.49 -7.62 -11.44
C VAL A 136 -15.92 -8.15 -12.82
N PRO A 137 -17.08 -8.84 -12.93
CA PRO A 137 -17.53 -9.38 -14.21
C PRO A 137 -18.10 -8.27 -15.13
N GLY A 138 -18.07 -8.52 -16.43
CA GLY A 138 -18.66 -7.65 -17.45
C GLY A 138 -17.64 -6.78 -18.17
N SER A 139 -18.09 -5.60 -18.62
CA SER A 139 -17.30 -4.73 -19.50
C SER A 139 -16.07 -4.14 -18.82
N ARG A 140 -15.04 -3.83 -19.62
CA ARG A 140 -13.82 -3.15 -19.17
C ARG A 140 -14.12 -1.81 -18.49
N THR A 141 -15.09 -1.06 -18.99
CA THR A 141 -15.54 0.20 -18.38
C THR A 141 -16.08 -0.02 -16.98
N ARG A 142 -16.93 -1.05 -16.77
CA ARG A 142 -17.44 -1.39 -15.43
C ARG A 142 -16.30 -1.71 -14.48
N LYS A 143 -15.38 -2.60 -14.89
CA LYS A 143 -14.19 -2.96 -14.10
C LYS A 143 -13.37 -1.74 -13.70
N LEU A 144 -13.13 -0.82 -14.64
CA LEU A 144 -12.40 0.43 -14.38
C LEU A 144 -13.13 1.32 -13.39
N ILE A 145 -14.45 1.48 -13.51
CA ILE A 145 -15.25 2.28 -12.56
C ILE A 145 -15.12 1.72 -11.14
N PHE A 146 -15.29 0.41 -10.95
CA PHE A 146 -15.17 -0.20 -9.62
C PHE A 146 -13.77 -0.06 -9.03
N ALA A 147 -12.73 -0.27 -9.84
CA ALA A 147 -11.35 -0.05 -9.40
C ALA A 147 -11.10 1.42 -9.03
N SER A 148 -11.60 2.38 -9.82
CA SER A 148 -11.49 3.81 -9.51
C SER A 148 -12.24 4.20 -8.23
N LEU A 149 -13.45 3.65 -8.01
CA LEU A 149 -14.21 3.92 -6.79
C LEU A 149 -13.46 3.46 -5.54
N TRP A 150 -12.79 2.31 -5.61
CA TRP A 150 -11.91 1.84 -4.53
C TRP A 150 -10.69 2.76 -4.38
N LEU A 151 -9.96 2.98 -5.47
CA LEU A 151 -8.69 3.72 -5.46
C LEU A 151 -8.82 5.22 -5.17
N PHE A 152 -10.01 5.81 -5.29
CA PHE A 152 -10.25 7.21 -4.94
C PHE A 152 -11.28 7.37 -3.82
N HIS A 153 -11.56 6.30 -3.07
CA HIS A 153 -12.29 6.42 -1.83
C HIS A 153 -11.45 7.22 -0.82
N PRO A 154 -12.03 8.22 -0.12
CA PRO A 154 -11.32 9.00 0.89
C PRO A 154 -10.94 8.18 2.13
#